data_AF-A0A0E9XW82-F1
#
_entry.id   AF-A0A0E9XW82-F1
#
_cell.length_a   1.000
_cell.length_b   1.000
_cell.length_c   1.000
_cell.angle_alpha   90.00
_cell.angle_beta   90.00
_cell.angle_gamma   90.00
#
_symmetry.space_group_name_H-M   'P 1'
#
loop_
_entity.id
_entity.type
_entity.pdbx_description
1 polymer ?
#
loop_
_entity_poly.entity_id
_entity_poly.type
_entity_poly.pdbx_seq_one_letter_code
_entity_poly.pdbx_strand_id
1 'polypeptide(L)' 'MTRNGVKLEWNDCQDHSKWCVTEDHSNPWTCIADLNKALSQDERPGGALCIKNSDVREKFKGFIGHKEDCPRKRPKPS' A
#
# COMPACT_ATOMS: atom_id res chain seq x y z
N MET A 1 11.10 -9.23 -4.09
CA MET A 1 11.11 -9.73 -5.50
C MET A 1 12.53 -10.13 -5.85
N THR A 2 12.77 -11.22 -6.57
CA THR A 2 14.14 -11.63 -6.95
C THR A 2 14.34 -11.52 -8.46
N ARG A 3 15.52 -11.07 -8.90
CA ARG A 3 15.95 -11.12 -10.30
C ARG A 3 17.28 -11.85 -10.36
N ASN A 4 17.34 -12.97 -11.08
CA ASN A 4 18.52 -13.84 -11.15
C ASN A 4 19.05 -14.26 -9.76
N GLY A 5 18.15 -14.58 -8.83
CA GLY A 5 18.51 -14.98 -7.46
C GLY A 5 18.88 -13.84 -6.51
N VAL A 6 18.98 -12.60 -7.00
CA VAL A 6 19.26 -11.42 -6.16
C VAL A 6 17.97 -10.80 -5.66
N LYS A 7 17.86 -10.57 -4.35
CA LYS A 7 16.74 -9.83 -3.75
C LYS A 7 16.83 -8.37 -4.21
N LEU A 8 15.79 -7.91 -4.90
CA LEU A 8 15.65 -6.50 -5.26
C LEU A 8 14.95 -5.77 -4.12
N GLU A 9 15.54 -4.65 -3.71
CA GLU A 9 14.97 -3.70 -2.77
C GLU A 9 14.91 -2.33 -3.44
N TRP A 10 13.83 -1.61 -3.17
CA TRP A 10 13.55 -0.29 -3.71
C TRP A 10 13.09 0.59 -2.55
N ASN A 11 13.48 1.85 -2.56
CA ASN A 11 12.90 2.81 -1.63
C ASN A 11 11.51 3.25 -2.10
N ASP A 12 10.78 3.93 -1.21
CA ASP A 12 9.44 4.47 -1.44
C ASP A 12 9.38 5.45 -2.63
N CYS A 13 10.45 6.20 -2.89
CA CYS A 13 10.56 7.13 -4.01
C CYS A 13 10.78 6.43 -5.38
N GLN A 14 11.14 5.15 -5.37
CA GLN A 14 11.32 4.33 -6.56
C GLN A 14 10.11 3.44 -6.87
N ASP A 15 9.16 3.30 -5.93
CA ASP A 15 7.86 2.66 -6.14
C ASP A 15 6.77 3.72 -6.27
N HIS A 16 5.92 3.62 -7.29
CA HIS A 16 4.81 4.57 -7.43
C HIS A 16 3.83 4.52 -6.23
N SER A 17 3.90 3.49 -5.38
CA SER A 17 3.26 3.39 -4.06
C SER A 17 1.73 3.54 -4.06
N LYS A 18 1.11 3.24 -5.21
CA LYS A 18 -0.34 3.38 -5.41
C LYS A 18 -1.11 2.10 -5.08
N TRP A 19 -0.83 1.53 -3.93
CA TRP A 19 -1.48 0.31 -3.46
C TRP A 19 -1.49 0.23 -1.93
N CYS A 20 -2.43 -0.56 -1.40
CA CYS A 20 -2.50 -0.88 0.02
C CYS A 20 -3.06 -2.28 0.25
N VAL A 21 -2.74 -2.83 1.43
CA VAL A 21 -3.31 -4.06 1.97
C VAL A 21 -3.82 -3.80 3.37
N THR A 22 -4.83 -4.54 3.80
CA THR A 22 -5.29 -4.52 5.19
C THR A 22 -4.34 -5.30 6.11
N GLU A 23 -4.23 -4.89 7.37
CA GLU A 23 -3.52 -5.64 8.41
C GLU A 23 -4.37 -6.79 8.98
N ASP A 24 -5.68 -6.61 9.03
CA ASP A 24 -6.63 -7.62 9.50
C ASP A 24 -6.75 -8.79 8.51
N HIS A 25 -6.44 -10.00 8.98
CA HIS A 25 -6.52 -11.23 8.19
C HIS A 25 -7.97 -11.65 7.87
N SER A 26 -8.95 -11.25 8.70
CA SER A 26 -10.37 -11.57 8.45
C SER A 26 -10.97 -10.74 7.32
N ASN A 27 -10.31 -9.64 6.94
CA ASN A 27 -10.72 -8.74 5.85
C ASN A 27 -9.57 -8.53 4.86
N PRO A 28 -9.18 -9.56 4.06
CA PRO A 28 -7.97 -9.54 3.25
C PRO A 28 -8.15 -8.73 1.95
N TRP A 29 -8.13 -7.41 2.07
CA TRP A 29 -8.24 -6.51 0.93
C TRP A 29 -6.87 -6.13 0.40
N THR A 30 -6.77 -6.10 -0.92
CA THR A 30 -5.70 -5.41 -1.66
C THR A 30 -6.36 -4.37 -2.54
N CYS A 31 -5.91 -3.13 -2.50
CA CYS A 31 -6.40 -2.07 -3.38
C CYS A 31 -5.27 -1.50 -4.23
N ILE A 32 -5.56 -1.22 -5.49
CA ILE A 32 -4.70 -0.47 -6.43
C ILE A 32 -5.40 0.85 -6.72
N ALA A 33 -4.68 1.96 -6.58
CA ALA A 33 -5.27 3.31 -6.58
C ALA A 33 -4.62 4.24 -7.61
N ASP A 34 -5.26 5.38 -7.84
CA ASP A 34 -4.70 6.46 -8.67
C ASP A 34 -3.73 7.36 -7.89
N LEU A 35 -3.89 7.41 -6.57
CA LEU A 35 -3.12 8.24 -5.64
C LEU A 35 -2.03 7.41 -4.96
N ASN A 36 -0.87 8.03 -4.74
CA ASN A 36 0.18 7.46 -3.91
C ASN A 36 0.04 7.94 -2.45
N LYS A 37 1.00 7.61 -1.59
CA LYS A 37 0.96 7.91 -0.14
C LYS A 37 1.38 9.34 0.23
N ALA A 38 1.75 10.20 -0.72
CA ALA A 38 2.25 11.54 -0.42
C ALA A 38 1.11 12.49 -0.02
N LEU A 39 1.34 13.32 1.00
CA LEU A 39 0.34 14.30 1.50
C LEU A 39 -0.15 15.27 0.42
N SER A 40 0.69 15.58 -0.58
CA SER A 40 0.33 16.43 -1.71
C SER A 40 -0.72 15.80 -2.64
N GLN A 41 -1.02 14.50 -2.49
CA GLN A 41 -2.04 13.80 -3.27
C GLN A 41 -3.40 13.76 -2.57
N ASP A 42 -3.51 14.11 -1.29
CA ASP A 42 -4.75 13.95 -0.50
C ASP A 42 -5.91 14.81 -1.05
N GLU A 43 -5.61 15.95 -1.66
CA GLU A 43 -6.61 16.86 -2.25
C GLU A 43 -6.95 16.51 -3.71
N ARG A 44 -6.31 15.48 -4.28
CA ARG A 44 -6.52 15.10 -5.69
C ARG A 44 -7.66 14.08 -5.80
N PRO A 45 -8.61 14.28 -6.72
CA PRO A 45 -9.59 13.25 -7.05
C PRO A 45 -8.90 11.98 -7.55
N GLY A 46 -9.45 10.82 -7.17
CA GLY A 46 -8.97 9.52 -7.62
C GLY A 46 -9.90 8.40 -7.19
N GLY A 47 -9.59 7.20 -7.67
CA GLY A 47 -10.29 5.97 -7.30
C GLY A 47 -9.33 4.88 -6.84
N ALA A 48 -9.94 3.77 -6.42
CA ALA A 48 -9.23 2.53 -6.15
C ALA A 48 -10.08 1.33 -6.55
N LEU A 49 -9.43 0.33 -7.13
CA LEU A 49 -10.00 -1.00 -7.34
C LEU A 49 -9.52 -1.91 -6.21
N CYS A 50 -10.46 -2.55 -5.51
CA CYS A 50 -10.16 -3.41 -4.37
C CYS A 50 -10.58 -4.86 -4.64
N ILE A 51 -9.71 -5.79 -4.25
CA ILE A 51 -9.87 -7.23 -4.39
C ILE A 51 -9.90 -7.85 -2.98
N LYS A 52 -10.96 -8.60 -2.65
CA LYS A 52 -11.04 -9.37 -1.39
C LYS A 52 -10.56 -10.80 -1.63
N ASN A 53 -9.27 -11.04 -1.45
CA ASN A 53 -8.68 -12.35 -1.66
C ASN A 53 -7.41 -12.48 -0.80
N SER A 54 -7.33 -13.57 0.00
CA SER A 54 -6.21 -13.83 0.90
C SER A 54 -4.89 -13.97 0.15
N ASP A 55 -4.88 -14.72 -0.94
CA ASP A 55 -3.64 -15.03 -1.66
C ASP A 55 -3.06 -13.78 -2.31
N VAL A 56 -3.91 -12.96 -2.93
CA VAL A 56 -3.50 -11.66 -3.49
C VAL A 56 -2.94 -10.76 -2.39
N ARG A 57 -3.64 -10.65 -1.26
CA ARG A 57 -3.21 -9.84 -0.11
C ARG A 57 -1.88 -10.31 0.45
N GLU A 58 -1.65 -11.61 0.61
CA GLU A 58 -0.37 -12.13 1.09
C GLU A 58 0.79 -11.87 0.11
N LYS A 59 0.55 -11.97 -1.20
CA LYS A 59 1.58 -11.62 -2.21
C LYS A 59 1.97 -10.15 -2.12
N PHE A 60 1.00 -9.25 -2.03
CA PHE A 60 1.26 -7.81 -1.89
C PHE A 60 1.88 -7.44 -0.54
N LYS A 61 1.41 -8.06 0.55
CA LYS A 61 1.99 -7.87 1.88
C LYS A 61 3.46 -8.27 1.92
N GLY A 62 3.85 -9.29 1.17
CA GLY A 62 5.26 -9.70 1.00
C GLY A 62 6.16 -8.69 0.27
N PHE A 63 5.61 -7.64 -0.35
CA PHE A 63 6.40 -6.54 -0.93
C PHE A 63 6.80 -5.49 0.11
N ILE A 64 6.16 -5.48 1.28
CA ILE A 64 6.42 -4.48 2.32
C ILE A 64 7.76 -4.82 3.02
N GLY A 65 8.78 -4.01 2.77
CA GLY A 65 10.09 -4.11 3.45
C GLY A 65 10.15 -3.37 4.78
N HIS A 66 9.43 -2.26 4.91
CA HIS A 66 9.39 -1.41 6.09
C HIS A 66 7.98 -0.87 6.32
N LYS A 67 7.59 -0.68 7.58
CA LYS A 67 6.30 -0.09 7.98
C LYS A 67 6.55 1.03 8.97
N GLU A 68 5.84 2.13 8.78
CA GLU A 68 5.81 3.24 9.74
C GLU A 68 4.47 3.22 10.46
N ASP A 69 4.51 3.48 11.77
CA ASP A 69 3.28 3.65 12.54
C ASP A 69 2.56 4.92 12.10
N CYS A 70 1.25 4.83 11.88
CA CYS A 70 0.45 6.01 11.64
C CYS A 70 0.49 6.91 12.89
N PRO A 71 0.87 8.20 12.76
CA PRO A 71 0.73 9.13 13.87
C PRO A 71 -0.74 9.18 14.28
N ARG A 72 -1.01 9.10 15.60
CA ARG A 72 -2.36 9.00 16.16
C ARG A 72 -3.31 10.01 15.51
N LYS A 73 -4.50 9.52 15.11
CA LYS A 73 -5.61 10.19 14.42
C LYS A 73 -5.42 11.70 14.21
N ARG A 74 -5.14 12.11 12.98
CA ARG A 74 -5.45 13.47 12.56
C ARG A 74 -6.95 13.71 12.80
N PRO A 75 -7.37 14.86 13.36
CA PRO A 75 -8.78 15.21 13.45
C PRO A 75 -9.44 15.02 12.09
N LYS A 76 -10.66 14.48 12.06
CA LYS A 76 -11.43 14.45 10.80
C LYS A 76 -11.53 15.89 10.29
N PRO A 77 -11.27 16.16 9.00
CA PRO A 77 -11.65 17.44 8.40
C PRO A 77 -13.14 17.67 8.67
N SER A 78 -13.46 18.87 9.15
CA SER A 78 -14.82 19.34 9.44
C SER A 78 -15.69 19.41 8.20
#